data_AF-A0AAP3NTW0-F1
#
_entry.id   AF-A0AAP3NTW0-F1
#
_cell.length_a   1.000
_cell.length_b   1.000
_cell.length_c   1.000
_cell.angle_alpha   90.00
_cell.angle_beta   90.00
_cell.angle_gamma   90.00
#
_symmetry.space_group_name_H-M   'P 1'
#
loop_
_entity.id
_entity.type
_entity.pdbx_description
1 polymer ?
#
loop_
_entity_poly.entity_id
_entity_poly.type
_entity_poly.pdbx_seq_one_letter_code
_entity_poly.pdbx_strand_id
1 'polypeptide(L)'
;MKKLYLPALLLLVFCSCTNNQETVDKGEINSVETRSVEVKSVRDYIESDEFISIIPDEYYALRQKGKMSEEEIKAADYQMEAAAYRFYKHCTMDDKGFITCNVTSGAELKISEEVFEFRLRDMKGWNEMIKENIRDGARYRIIRIDDERYLNGLLNYK
;
A
#
# COMPACT_ATOMS: atom_id res chain seq x y z
N MET A 1 33.29 45.08 21.64
CA MET A 1 34.53 44.79 20.88
C MET A 1 35.63 44.61 21.92
N LYS A 2 36.35 43.51 22.12
CA LYS A 2 36.64 42.26 21.41
C LYS A 2 36.68 41.17 22.50
N LYS A 3 36.10 39.98 22.27
CA LYS A 3 36.37 38.80 23.11
C LYS A 3 37.38 37.95 22.35
N LEU A 4 38.58 37.81 22.89
CA LEU A 4 39.64 36.96 22.34
C LEU A 4 39.40 35.52 22.81
N TYR A 5 39.55 34.59 21.88
CA TYR A 5 39.30 33.17 22.02
C TYR A 5 40.42 32.46 22.81
N LEU A 6 40.00 31.52 23.67
CA LEU A 6 40.83 30.55 24.39
C LEU A 6 41.17 29.37 23.45
N PRO A 7 42.42 28.93 23.30
CA PRO A 7 42.72 27.63 22.72
C PRO A 7 43.00 26.62 23.83
N ALA A 8 42.09 25.67 24.04
CA ALA A 8 42.37 24.48 24.85
C ALA A 8 42.75 23.34 23.92
N LEU A 9 44.06 23.21 23.69
CA LEU A 9 44.69 22.01 23.16
C LEU A 9 44.75 21.00 24.31
N LEU A 10 44.03 19.88 24.22
CA LEU A 10 44.20 18.76 25.13
C LEU A 10 44.37 17.46 24.36
N LEU A 11 45.49 16.84 24.69
CA LEU A 11 46.09 15.64 24.15
C LEU A 11 45.25 14.39 24.40
N LEU A 12 45.23 13.54 23.36
CA LEU A 12 45.31 12.08 23.36
C LEU A 12 45.05 11.33 24.67
N VAL A 13 44.02 10.48 24.65
CA VAL A 13 44.03 9.21 25.38
C VAL A 13 43.98 8.08 24.35
N PHE A 14 45.17 7.53 24.06
CA PHE A 14 45.28 6.18 23.52
C PHE A 14 44.99 5.20 24.65
N CYS A 15 44.02 4.31 24.45
CA CYS A 15 43.99 3.04 25.14
C CYS A 15 43.72 1.95 24.10
N SER A 16 44.80 1.30 23.69
CA SER A 16 44.77 0.08 22.89
C SER A 16 44.49 -1.10 23.83
N CYS A 17 43.46 -1.89 23.52
CA CYS A 17 43.37 -3.29 23.90
C CYS A 17 43.07 -4.11 22.65
N THR A 18 44.15 -4.63 22.07
CA THR A 18 44.37 -5.95 21.46
C THR A 18 43.21 -6.67 20.75
N ASN A 19 43.48 -6.99 19.48
CA ASN A 19 42.85 -8.05 18.70
C ASN A 19 42.75 -9.36 19.52
N ASN A 20 41.56 -9.96 19.52
CA ASN A 20 41.40 -11.39 19.38
C ASN A 20 40.41 -11.63 18.24
N GLN A 21 40.96 -12.13 17.14
CA GLN A 21 40.23 -12.66 16.01
C GLN A 21 39.87 -14.09 16.38
N GLU A 22 38.68 -14.29 16.95
CA GLU A 22 38.06 -15.61 17.03
C GLU A 22 36.90 -15.66 16.04
N THR A 23 37.11 -16.49 15.02
CA THR A 23 36.10 -16.95 14.08
C THR A 23 34.98 -17.65 14.84
N VAL A 24 33.78 -17.07 14.87
CA VAL A 24 32.58 -17.78 15.29
C VAL A 24 31.49 -17.55 14.25
N ASP A 25 31.25 -18.64 13.53
CA ASP A 25 30.10 -19.05 12.75
C ASP A 25 29.32 -18.00 11.93
N LYS A 26 29.47 -18.13 10.61
CA LYS A 26 28.40 -17.86 9.65
C LYS A 26 27.27 -18.86 9.90
N GLY A 27 26.56 -18.70 11.02
CA GLY A 27 25.30 -19.38 11.25
C GLY A 27 24.27 -18.81 10.29
N GLU A 28 23.86 -19.65 9.34
CA GLU A 28 22.71 -19.53 8.44
C GLU A 28 21.91 -18.23 8.58
N ILE A 29 22.07 -17.36 7.58
CA ILE A 29 20.93 -16.57 7.14
C ILE A 29 19.88 -17.63 6.80
N ASN A 30 18.87 -17.79 7.66
CA ASN A 30 17.69 -18.57 7.33
C ASN A 30 17.32 -18.14 5.92
N SER A 31 17.56 -19.01 4.94
CA SER A 31 17.04 -18.84 3.61
C SER A 31 15.55 -18.67 3.86
N VAL A 32 15.05 -17.44 3.66
CA VAL A 32 13.63 -17.19 3.60
C VAL A 32 13.17 -18.17 2.54
N GLU A 33 12.60 -19.27 3.02
CA GLU A 33 12.05 -20.32 2.20
C GLU A 33 11.16 -19.59 1.23
N THR A 34 11.59 -19.54 -0.03
CA THR A 34 10.92 -18.76 -1.06
C THR A 34 9.63 -19.52 -1.32
N ARG A 35 8.63 -19.26 -0.47
CA ARG A 35 7.28 -19.78 -0.66
C ARG A 35 6.86 -19.24 -2.01
N SER A 36 6.82 -20.12 -2.99
CA SER A 36 6.31 -19.80 -4.32
C SER A 36 4.91 -19.26 -4.12
N VAL A 37 4.71 -17.97 -4.35
CA VAL A 37 3.39 -17.35 -4.30
C VAL A 37 2.69 -17.67 -5.61
N GLU A 38 1.52 -18.29 -5.50
CA GLU A 38 0.65 -18.47 -6.66
C GLU A 38 0.10 -17.09 -7.09
N VAL A 39 0.37 -16.71 -8.35
CA VAL A 39 -0.09 -15.43 -8.89
C VAL A 39 -1.35 -15.64 -9.72
N LYS A 40 -2.51 -15.40 -9.11
CA LYS A 40 -3.83 -15.36 -9.77
C LYS A 40 -4.09 -13.98 -10.36
N SER A 41 -4.68 -13.90 -11.55
CA SER A 41 -5.10 -12.62 -12.13
C SER A 41 -6.27 -12.01 -11.36
N VAL A 42 -6.53 -10.71 -11.56
CA VAL A 42 -7.73 -10.05 -11.00
C VAL A 42 -9.01 -10.79 -11.40
N ARG A 43 -9.10 -11.21 -12.66
CA ARG A 43 -10.23 -11.97 -13.19
C ARG A 43 -10.44 -13.29 -12.45
N ASP A 44 -9.37 -14.02 -12.14
CA ASP A 44 -9.47 -15.28 -11.41
C ASP A 44 -10.07 -15.06 -10.01
N TYR A 45 -9.70 -13.99 -9.31
CA TYR A 45 -10.32 -13.63 -8.02
C TYR A 45 -11.81 -13.28 -8.17
N ILE A 46 -12.21 -12.59 -9.25
CA ILE A 46 -13.61 -12.21 -9.46
C ILE A 46 -14.47 -13.41 -9.87
N GLU A 47 -13.97 -14.28 -10.74
CA GLU A 47 -14.70 -15.44 -11.26
C GLU A 47 -14.81 -16.57 -10.23
N SER A 48 -13.83 -16.72 -9.35
CA SER A 48 -13.85 -17.71 -8.27
C SER A 48 -14.64 -17.28 -7.02
N ASP A 49 -15.01 -16.01 -6.92
CA ASP A 49 -15.60 -15.39 -5.72
C ASP A 49 -14.78 -15.63 -4.42
N GLU A 50 -13.46 -15.82 -4.57
CA GLU A 50 -12.55 -16.12 -3.46
C GLU A 50 -12.47 -14.97 -2.45
N PHE A 51 -12.40 -15.30 -1.15
CA PHE A 51 -12.30 -14.27 -0.12
C PHE A 51 -10.94 -13.57 -0.16
N ILE A 52 -10.92 -12.24 -0.22
CA ILE A 52 -9.67 -11.45 -0.25
C ILE A 52 -9.40 -10.88 1.13
N SER A 53 -8.25 -11.23 1.72
CA SER A 53 -7.87 -10.84 3.07
C SER A 53 -6.48 -10.22 3.16
N ILE A 54 -5.99 -9.60 2.07
CA ILE A 54 -4.74 -8.84 2.11
C ILE A 54 -4.81 -7.75 3.18
N ILE A 55 -3.72 -7.51 3.89
CA ILE A 55 -3.57 -6.46 4.89
C ILE A 55 -2.92 -5.25 4.20
N PRO A 56 -3.66 -4.19 3.82
CA PRO A 56 -3.13 -3.12 2.98
C PRO A 56 -1.91 -2.40 3.60
N ASP A 57 -1.96 -2.11 4.90
CA ASP A 57 -0.91 -1.39 5.60
C ASP A 57 0.40 -2.21 5.65
N GLU A 58 0.30 -3.52 5.89
CA GLU A 58 1.46 -4.42 5.84
C GLU A 58 2.03 -4.52 4.42
N TYR A 59 1.17 -4.68 3.41
CA TYR A 59 1.57 -4.72 2.01
C TYR A 59 2.37 -3.45 1.62
N TYR A 60 1.83 -2.26 1.87
CA TYR A 60 2.52 -1.02 1.54
C TYR A 60 3.81 -0.83 2.35
N ALA A 61 3.81 -1.20 3.63
CA ALA A 61 5.00 -1.11 4.47
C ALA A 61 6.13 -2.04 4.02
N LEU A 62 5.81 -3.28 3.60
CA LEU A 62 6.79 -4.24 3.09
C LEU A 62 7.31 -3.85 1.72
N ARG A 63 6.42 -3.39 0.82
CA ARG A 63 6.78 -2.90 -0.51
C ARG A 63 7.72 -1.70 -0.43
N GLN A 64 7.41 -0.72 0.41
CA GLN A 64 8.27 0.46 0.60
C GLN A 64 9.67 0.09 1.11
N LYS A 65 9.78 -0.95 1.94
CA LYS A 65 11.05 -1.44 2.49
C LYS A 65 11.82 -2.35 1.53
N GLY A 66 11.29 -2.63 0.33
CA GLY A 66 11.90 -3.56 -0.62
C GLY A 66 11.99 -4.99 -0.10
N LYS A 67 11.05 -5.39 0.77
CA LYS A 67 11.04 -6.70 1.45
C LYS A 67 10.14 -7.74 0.78
N MET A 68 9.76 -7.50 -0.47
CA MET A 68 8.89 -8.38 -1.25
C MET A 68 9.55 -8.69 -2.59
N SER A 69 9.42 -9.93 -3.02
CA SER A 69 9.72 -10.37 -4.39
C SER A 69 8.76 -9.73 -5.41
N GLU A 70 9.12 -9.80 -6.69
CA GLU A 70 8.26 -9.31 -7.78
C GLU A 70 6.94 -10.08 -7.83
N GLU A 71 6.97 -11.38 -7.58
CA GLU A 71 5.80 -12.25 -7.54
C GLU A 71 4.87 -11.92 -6.37
N GLU A 72 5.41 -11.66 -5.18
CA GLU A 72 4.64 -11.22 -4.01
C GLU A 72 3.97 -9.87 -4.25
N ILE A 73 4.71 -8.91 -4.85
CA ILE A 73 4.15 -7.60 -5.20
C ILE A 73 3.01 -7.77 -6.20
N LYS A 74 3.22 -8.58 -7.24
CA LYS A 74 2.22 -8.82 -8.28
C LYS A 74 0.96 -9.50 -7.75
N ALA A 75 1.12 -10.53 -6.92
CA ALA A 75 -0.01 -11.21 -6.28
C ALA A 75 -0.79 -10.27 -5.35
N ALA A 76 -0.09 -9.40 -4.61
CA ALA A 76 -0.71 -8.41 -3.75
C ALA A 76 -1.43 -7.31 -4.54
N ASP A 77 -0.82 -6.81 -5.63
CA ASP A 77 -1.44 -5.84 -6.54
C ASP A 77 -2.75 -6.41 -7.12
N TYR A 78 -2.74 -7.66 -7.59
CA TYR A 78 -3.94 -8.30 -8.13
C TYR A 78 -5.05 -8.50 -7.08
N GLN A 79 -4.71 -8.78 -5.82
CA GLN A 79 -5.71 -8.79 -4.74
C GLN A 79 -6.27 -7.39 -4.47
N MET A 80 -5.43 -6.36 -4.47
CA MET A 80 -5.86 -4.97 -4.24
C MET A 80 -6.77 -4.46 -5.35
N GLU A 81 -6.47 -4.79 -6.61
CA GLU A 81 -7.29 -4.45 -7.78
C GLU A 81 -8.61 -5.24 -7.79
N ALA A 82 -8.60 -6.53 -7.42
CA ALA A 82 -9.82 -7.31 -7.27
C ALA A 82 -10.73 -6.76 -6.15
N ALA A 83 -10.16 -6.38 -5.01
CA ALA A 83 -10.89 -5.73 -3.94
C ALA A 83 -11.47 -4.36 -4.37
N ALA A 84 -10.70 -3.56 -5.12
CA ALA A 84 -11.19 -2.31 -5.68
C ALA A 84 -12.35 -2.53 -6.66
N TYR A 85 -12.27 -3.56 -7.51
CA TYR A 85 -13.37 -3.92 -8.42
C TYR A 85 -14.63 -4.27 -7.63
N ARG A 86 -14.53 -5.15 -6.62
CA ARG A 86 -15.69 -5.55 -5.81
C ARG A 86 -16.30 -4.35 -5.08
N PHE A 87 -15.47 -3.47 -4.54
CA PHE A 87 -15.92 -2.25 -3.86
C PHE A 87 -16.62 -1.28 -4.82
N TYR A 88 -15.95 -0.86 -5.90
CA TYR A 88 -16.48 0.17 -6.80
C TYR A 88 -17.64 -0.31 -7.67
N LYS A 89 -17.77 -1.62 -7.92
CA LYS A 89 -18.97 -2.20 -8.53
C LYS A 89 -20.24 -1.97 -7.70
N HIS A 90 -20.09 -1.76 -6.39
CA HIS A 90 -21.18 -1.44 -5.47
C HIS A 90 -21.21 0.05 -5.08
N CYS A 91 -20.46 0.89 -5.80
CA CYS A 91 -20.50 2.34 -5.66
C CYS A 91 -21.32 2.99 -6.77
N THR A 92 -21.80 4.20 -6.50
CA THR A 92 -22.39 5.11 -7.49
C THR A 92 -21.69 6.46 -7.41
N MET A 93 -21.63 7.17 -8.53
CA MET A 93 -21.04 8.50 -8.62
C MET A 93 -22.06 9.52 -9.14
N ASP A 94 -22.16 10.69 -8.48
CA ASP A 94 -23.01 11.79 -8.93
C ASP A 94 -22.39 12.60 -10.09
N ASP A 95 -23.06 13.67 -10.51
CA ASP A 95 -22.65 14.54 -11.60
C ASP A 95 -21.44 15.44 -11.27
N LYS A 96 -21.10 15.56 -9.99
CA LYS A 96 -19.92 16.29 -9.47
C LYS A 96 -18.74 15.36 -9.18
N GLY A 97 -18.95 14.05 -9.29
CA GLY A 97 -17.92 13.05 -9.04
C GLY A 97 -17.91 12.51 -7.61
N PHE A 98 -18.88 12.87 -6.76
CA PHE A 98 -18.97 12.32 -5.41
C PHE A 98 -19.35 10.85 -5.46
N ILE A 99 -18.59 10.03 -4.76
CA ILE A 99 -18.76 8.59 -4.72
C ILE A 99 -19.55 8.21 -3.46
N THR A 100 -20.55 7.36 -3.63
CA THR A 100 -21.31 6.73 -2.55
C THR A 100 -21.12 5.22 -2.62
N CYS A 101 -20.77 4.59 -1.50
CA CYS A 101 -20.75 3.14 -1.35
C CYS A 101 -22.13 2.66 -0.90
N ASN A 102 -22.68 1.63 -1.55
CA ASN A 102 -24.04 1.13 -1.31
C ASN A 102 -24.08 -0.16 -0.47
N VAL A 103 -22.95 -0.54 0.13
CA VAL A 103 -22.82 -1.68 1.05
C VAL A 103 -22.24 -1.21 2.38
N THR A 104 -22.38 -2.03 3.41
CA THR A 104 -22.05 -1.66 4.80
C THR A 104 -20.88 -2.42 5.40
N SER A 105 -20.44 -3.51 4.76
CA SER A 105 -19.38 -4.39 5.28
C SER A 105 -18.56 -5.04 4.17
N GLY A 106 -17.35 -5.48 4.51
CA GLY A 106 -16.50 -6.28 3.62
C GLY A 106 -17.09 -7.65 3.32
N ALA A 107 -17.83 -8.24 4.27
CA ALA A 107 -18.49 -9.53 4.10
C ALA A 107 -19.44 -9.58 2.89
N GLU A 108 -20.18 -8.49 2.62
CA GLU A 108 -21.06 -8.35 1.44
C GLU A 108 -20.28 -8.40 0.11
N LEU A 109 -18.98 -8.08 0.15
CA LEU A 109 -18.09 -8.01 -1.00
C LEU A 109 -17.06 -9.15 -1.05
N LYS A 110 -17.14 -10.14 -0.15
CA LYS A 110 -16.12 -11.20 0.00
C LYS A 110 -14.71 -10.64 0.19
N ILE A 111 -14.56 -9.54 0.90
CA ILE A 111 -13.27 -8.98 1.31
C ILE A 111 -13.22 -8.86 2.84
N SER A 112 -12.04 -8.82 3.44
CA SER A 112 -11.92 -8.56 4.87
C SER A 112 -12.41 -7.15 5.22
N GLU A 113 -12.88 -6.97 6.46
CA GLU A 113 -13.28 -5.64 6.95
C GLU A 113 -12.14 -4.63 6.88
N GLU A 114 -10.91 -5.07 7.08
CA GLU A 114 -9.73 -4.22 6.94
C GLU A 114 -9.56 -3.67 5.52
N VAL A 115 -9.75 -4.52 4.50
CA VAL A 115 -9.72 -4.09 3.08
C VAL A 115 -10.91 -3.19 2.77
N PHE A 116 -12.08 -3.49 3.32
CA PHE A 116 -13.27 -2.65 3.16
C PHE A 116 -13.07 -1.25 3.75
N GLU A 117 -12.60 -1.15 4.98
CA GLU A 117 -12.32 0.12 5.64
C GLU A 117 -11.23 0.92 4.93
N PHE A 118 -10.20 0.24 4.41
CA PHE A 118 -9.19 0.85 3.57
C PHE A 118 -9.82 1.51 2.33
N ARG A 119 -10.68 0.79 1.59
CA ARG A 119 -11.36 1.33 0.39
C ARG A 119 -12.35 2.44 0.72
N LEU A 120 -13.05 2.32 1.84
CA LEU A 120 -13.96 3.35 2.32
C LEU A 120 -13.20 4.64 2.66
N ARG A 121 -11.99 4.54 3.24
CA ARG A 121 -11.11 5.68 3.53
C ARG A 121 -10.59 6.34 2.25
N ASP A 122 -10.14 5.56 1.28
CA ASP A 122 -9.72 6.05 -0.05
C ASP A 122 -10.85 6.85 -0.72
N MET A 123 -12.04 6.26 -0.79
CA MET A 123 -13.25 6.89 -1.36
C MET A 123 -13.58 8.22 -0.66
N LYS A 124 -13.53 8.23 0.68
CA LYS A 124 -13.75 9.46 1.47
C LYS A 124 -12.70 10.52 1.16
N GLY A 125 -11.43 10.13 1.01
CA GLY A 125 -10.35 11.04 0.62
C GLY A 125 -10.58 11.68 -0.74
N TRP A 126 -11.05 10.92 -1.73
CA TRP A 126 -11.41 11.46 -3.05
C TRP A 126 -12.58 12.43 -2.97
N ASN A 127 -13.61 12.12 -2.18
CA ASN A 127 -14.73 13.02 -1.96
C ASN A 127 -14.28 14.32 -1.28
N GLU A 128 -13.38 14.28 -0.29
CA GLU A 128 -12.84 15.50 0.31
C GLU A 128 -12.05 16.33 -0.69
N MET A 129 -11.19 15.72 -1.50
CA MET A 129 -10.47 16.41 -2.59
C MET A 129 -11.44 17.09 -3.58
N ILE A 130 -12.57 16.45 -3.91
CA ILE A 130 -13.61 17.05 -4.77
C ILE A 130 -14.25 18.25 -4.08
N LYS A 131 -14.56 18.17 -2.78
CA LYS A 131 -15.10 19.32 -2.02
C LYS A 131 -14.13 20.50 -2.05
N GLU A 132 -12.85 20.24 -1.83
CA GLU A 132 -11.80 21.26 -1.85
C GLU A 132 -11.69 21.92 -3.24
N ASN A 133 -11.65 21.11 -4.30
CA ASN A 133 -11.62 21.63 -5.68
C ASN A 133 -12.85 22.50 -6.00
N ILE A 134 -14.04 22.10 -5.57
CA ILE A 134 -15.27 22.90 -5.75
C ILE A 134 -15.17 24.21 -4.96
N ARG A 135 -14.75 24.15 -3.69
CA ARG A 135 -14.59 25.33 -2.82
C ARG A 135 -13.61 26.33 -3.40
N ASP A 136 -12.51 25.85 -3.97
CA ASP A 136 -11.42 26.67 -4.49
C ASP A 136 -11.67 27.13 -5.94
N GLY A 137 -12.83 26.77 -6.53
CA GLY A 137 -13.19 27.11 -7.91
C GLY A 137 -12.28 26.46 -8.96
N ALA A 138 -11.60 25.36 -8.59
CA ALA A 138 -10.68 24.65 -9.47
C ALA A 138 -11.43 23.96 -10.61
N ARG A 139 -10.84 23.97 -11.81
CA ARG A 139 -11.34 23.15 -12.93
C ARG A 139 -10.80 21.73 -12.78
N TYR A 140 -11.69 20.75 -12.72
CA TYR A 140 -11.33 19.34 -12.68
C TYR A 140 -12.18 18.54 -13.67
N ARG A 141 -11.69 17.34 -14.02
CA ARG A 141 -12.41 16.39 -14.87
C ARG A 141 -12.85 15.21 -14.02
N ILE A 142 -14.12 14.84 -14.16
CA ILE A 142 -14.66 13.65 -13.52
C ILE A 142 -14.26 12.43 -14.33
N ILE A 143 -13.61 11.47 -13.68
CA ILE A 143 -13.39 10.12 -14.20
C ILE A 143 -14.43 9.25 -13.51
N ARG A 144 -15.35 8.67 -14.30
CA ARG A 144 -16.39 7.78 -13.77
C ARG A 144 -15.75 6.47 -13.33
N ILE A 145 -15.79 6.21 -12.02
CA ILE A 145 -15.24 4.97 -11.43
C ILE A 145 -16.33 3.89 -11.24
N ASP A 146 -17.59 4.27 -11.40
CA ASP A 146 -18.76 3.41 -11.36
C ASP A 146 -19.21 2.96 -12.77
N ASP A 147 -18.45 3.30 -13.81
CA ASP A 147 -18.73 2.89 -15.19
C ASP A 147 -18.00 1.60 -15.59
N GLU A 148 -18.53 0.92 -16.62
CA GLU A 148 -17.95 -0.33 -17.12
C GLU A 148 -16.53 -0.17 -17.64
N ARG A 149 -16.12 1.01 -18.10
CA ARG A 149 -14.76 1.21 -18.65
C ARG A 149 -13.74 1.17 -17.53
N TYR A 150 -14.01 1.86 -16.42
CA TYR A 150 -13.16 1.83 -15.24
C TYR A 150 -13.11 0.41 -14.64
N LEU A 151 -14.27 -0.21 -14.44
CA LEU A 151 -14.36 -1.56 -13.90
C LEU A 151 -13.66 -2.60 -14.79
N ASN A 152 -13.75 -2.48 -16.11
CA ASN A 152 -12.99 -3.32 -17.04
C ASN A 152 -11.49 -3.04 -16.99
N GLY A 153 -11.07 -1.81 -16.67
CA GLY A 153 -9.67 -1.49 -16.42
C GLY A 153 -9.11 -2.30 -15.25
N LEU A 154 -9.85 -2.36 -14.14
CA LEU A 154 -9.49 -3.17 -12.96
C LEU A 154 -9.45 -4.67 -13.30
N LEU A 155 -10.51 -5.19 -13.94
CA LEU A 155 -10.61 -6.61 -14.30
C LEU A 155 -9.46 -7.12 -15.19
N ASN A 156 -8.90 -6.25 -16.02
CA ASN A 156 -7.87 -6.60 -16.99
C ASN A 156 -6.50 -5.99 -16.64
N TYR A 157 -6.30 -5.57 -15.39
CA TYR A 157 -5.01 -5.11 -14.87
C TYR A 157 -3.95 -6.21 -15.00
N LYS A 158 -2.72 -5.84 -15.40
CA LYS A 158 -1.63 -6.76 -15.73
C LYS A 158 -0.29 -6.30 -15.20
#